data_AF-A0A7Y1VA32-F1
#
_entry.id   AF-A0A7Y1VA32-F1
#
_cell.length_a   1.000
_cell.length_b   1.000
_cell.length_c   1.000
_cell.angle_alpha   90.00
_cell.angle_beta   90.00
_cell.angle_gamma   90.00
#
_symmetry.space_group_name_H-M   'P 1'
#
loop_
_entity.id
_entity.type
_entity.pdbx_description
1 polymer ?
#
loop_
_entity_poly.entity_id
_entity_poly.type
_entity_poly.pdbx_seq_one_letter_code
_entity_poly.pdbx_strand_id
1 'polypeptide(L)'
;MRTFFILFCLISLTIQAQDPVDLSYYLPDHNDYDKSIPTPESIIGHQVGKWHVTHDKLMMYMNALAASSDRITIEDRGKTFEDRPILLLTITSPENHADIDNIRNSHVALTEENSNTLNTSNMPIVVYQGFSIHGNEPSGSNASLLAAYHLAASQSQDVKDLLDNTVILFDPSFNPDGLQRFAYWANVNKSKNLNADPNDREYSEVWPGGRTNHYWFDMNRDWLPVQLPESRARIASFHKWMPNILTDHHEMGTNATFFFQPGIPSRTHPLTPQMNQQLTKEIGNYHAKALDKIGSLYYTEESFDDFYYGKGSTFPDINGGIGILFEQASSRGHIQESANGILTFPFTIRNQLTAALSTLEAAKNMRVKILDYQRSFFSNARNEASRQGNKAIVFGSEKDAARTFHLAEILKRHKITIHEVSRDFSTNGKNFKKGYSYVVPKNQRNTRLINAMFDVRTTFTDSLFYDVSAWTFNHAFNVDFAETSTSNAGAEIADLQP
;
A
#
# COMPACT_ATOMS: atom_id res chain seq x y z
N MET A 1 -26.61 49.58 -34.33
CA MET A 1 -26.76 48.11 -34.23
C MET A 1 -25.59 47.33 -34.84
N ARG A 2 -25.14 47.60 -36.08
CA ARG A 2 -24.00 46.90 -36.70
C ARG A 2 -22.69 47.00 -35.92
N THR A 3 -22.38 48.15 -35.33
CA THR A 3 -21.17 48.36 -34.50
C THR A 3 -21.24 47.65 -33.14
N PHE A 4 -22.43 47.46 -32.58
CA PHE A 4 -22.63 46.73 -31.32
C PHE A 4 -22.50 45.21 -31.52
N PHE A 5 -22.91 44.69 -32.68
CA PHE A 5 -22.78 43.28 -33.02
C PHE A 5 -21.32 42.86 -33.26
N ILE A 6 -20.51 43.74 -33.85
CA ILE A 6 -19.07 43.50 -34.06
C ILE A 6 -18.30 43.54 -32.72
N LEU A 7 -18.68 44.42 -31.79
CA LEU A 7 -18.08 44.44 -30.45
C LEU A 7 -18.45 43.18 -29.63
N PHE A 8 -19.68 42.66 -29.78
CA PHE A 8 -20.10 41.42 -29.14
C PHE A 8 -19.39 40.19 -29.71
N CYS A 9 -19.10 40.16 -31.03
CA CYS A 9 -18.29 39.12 -31.67
C CYS A 9 -16.78 39.19 -31.31
N LEU A 10 -16.25 40.37 -30.99
CA LEU A 10 -14.85 40.53 -30.54
C LEU A 10 -14.67 40.14 -29.06
N ILE A 11 -15.68 40.32 -28.22
CA ILE A 11 -15.65 39.88 -26.81
C ILE A 11 -15.83 38.35 -26.69
N SER A 12 -16.42 37.68 -27.69
CA SER A 12 -16.60 36.23 -27.70
C SER A 12 -15.42 35.44 -28.28
N LEU A 13 -14.30 36.11 -28.60
CA LEU A 13 -13.07 35.49 -29.12
C LEU A 13 -11.96 35.33 -28.07
N THR A 14 -12.23 35.57 -26.78
CA THR A 14 -11.36 35.02 -25.73
C THR A 14 -11.67 33.53 -25.57
N ILE A 15 -11.30 32.75 -26.58
CA ILE A 15 -11.05 31.33 -26.39
C ILE A 15 -9.88 31.29 -25.41
N GLN A 16 -10.17 31.10 -24.12
CA GLN A 16 -9.13 30.65 -23.21
C GLN A 16 -8.65 29.32 -23.78
N ALA A 17 -7.47 29.33 -24.41
CA ALA A 17 -6.66 28.13 -24.46
C ALA A 17 -6.61 27.60 -23.02
N GLN A 18 -6.89 26.31 -22.81
CA GLN A 18 -6.74 25.71 -21.49
C GLN A 18 -5.35 26.07 -20.97
N ASP A 19 -5.29 26.82 -19.87
CA ASP A 19 -4.03 27.17 -19.25
C ASP A 19 -3.22 25.89 -19.03
N PRO A 20 -1.90 25.90 -19.28
CA PRO A 20 -1.09 24.73 -19.03
C PRO A 20 -1.24 24.32 -17.56
N VAL A 21 -1.62 23.06 -17.33
CA VAL A 21 -1.69 22.50 -15.97
C VAL A 21 -0.30 22.62 -15.33
N ASP A 22 -0.22 23.34 -14.23
CA ASP A 22 0.99 23.53 -13.43
C ASP A 22 0.75 23.13 -11.96
N LEU A 23 1.73 23.41 -11.09
CA LEU A 23 1.65 23.07 -9.67
C LEU A 23 0.43 23.69 -8.96
N SER A 24 -0.06 24.85 -9.39
CA SER A 24 -1.21 25.54 -8.77
C SER A 24 -2.54 24.79 -8.97
N TYR A 25 -2.62 23.91 -9.97
CA TYR A 25 -3.78 23.03 -10.17
C TYR A 25 -3.87 21.94 -9.08
N TYR A 26 -2.72 21.51 -8.56
CA TYR A 26 -2.60 20.38 -7.65
C TYR A 26 -2.46 20.78 -6.19
N LEU A 27 -1.67 21.83 -5.94
CA LEU A 27 -1.20 22.21 -4.63
C LEU A 27 -1.80 23.55 -4.20
N PRO A 28 -1.99 23.77 -2.88
CA PRO A 28 -2.40 25.08 -2.37
C PRO A 28 -1.37 26.15 -2.73
N ASP A 29 -1.69 27.43 -2.46
CA ASP A 29 -0.78 28.55 -2.73
C ASP A 29 0.66 28.22 -2.27
N HIS A 30 1.57 28.15 -3.24
CA HIS A 30 2.92 27.66 -3.06
C HIS A 30 3.95 28.80 -2.93
N ASN A 31 3.48 30.03 -2.70
CA ASN A 31 4.33 31.18 -2.38
C ASN A 31 5.21 30.94 -1.14
N ASP A 32 4.72 30.14 -0.18
CA ASP A 32 5.43 29.79 1.06
C ASP A 32 6.28 28.51 0.92
N TYR A 33 6.56 28.04 -0.30
CA TYR A 33 7.42 26.87 -0.49
C TYR A 33 8.89 27.29 -0.51
N ASP A 34 9.75 26.45 0.07
CA ASP A 34 11.18 26.63 0.02
C ASP A 34 11.68 26.47 -1.43
N LYS A 35 12.14 27.59 -2.00
CA LYS A 35 12.60 27.69 -3.39
C LYS A 35 13.91 26.94 -3.64
N SER A 36 14.63 26.52 -2.60
CA SER A 36 15.81 25.67 -2.73
C SER A 36 15.45 24.21 -3.06
N ILE A 37 14.23 23.78 -2.75
CA ILE A 37 13.74 22.45 -3.07
C ILE A 37 13.35 22.41 -4.55
N PRO A 38 13.93 21.51 -5.36
CA PRO A 38 13.64 21.45 -6.79
C PRO A 38 12.19 21.02 -7.03
N THR A 39 11.51 21.70 -7.96
CA THR A 39 10.17 21.31 -8.41
C THR A 39 10.24 20.04 -9.27
N PRO A 40 9.14 19.26 -9.40
CA PRO A 40 9.10 18.11 -10.30
C PRO A 40 9.53 18.48 -11.72
N GLU A 41 8.99 19.57 -12.28
CA GLU A 41 9.30 20.03 -13.64
C GLU A 41 10.79 20.29 -13.84
N SER A 42 11.47 20.89 -12.86
CA SER A 42 12.89 21.24 -12.97
C SER A 42 13.81 20.02 -13.13
N ILE A 43 13.37 18.84 -12.68
CA ILE A 43 14.13 17.60 -12.76
C ILE A 43 13.63 16.68 -13.88
N ILE A 44 12.31 16.49 -14.00
CA ILE A 44 11.73 15.56 -14.98
C ILE A 44 11.56 16.17 -16.37
N GLY A 45 11.70 17.50 -16.48
CA GLY A 45 11.68 18.28 -17.72
C GLY A 45 10.28 18.62 -18.24
N HIS A 46 9.23 18.42 -17.44
CA HIS A 46 7.86 18.80 -17.78
C HIS A 46 6.96 18.87 -16.55
N GLN A 47 5.86 19.61 -16.68
CA GLN A 47 4.76 19.58 -15.71
C GLN A 47 4.23 18.15 -15.47
N VAL A 48 3.82 17.89 -14.23
CA VAL A 48 3.19 16.63 -13.84
C VAL A 48 1.87 16.47 -14.60
N GLY A 49 1.58 15.26 -15.09
CA GLY A 49 0.40 14.98 -15.91
C GLY A 49 0.53 15.33 -17.40
N LYS A 50 1.61 16.01 -17.83
CA LYS A 50 1.90 16.22 -19.26
C LYS A 50 2.28 14.92 -19.98
N TRP A 51 3.05 14.09 -19.28
CA TRP A 51 3.50 12.75 -19.69
C TRP A 51 3.37 11.82 -18.49
N HIS A 52 3.17 10.53 -18.73
CA HIS A 52 3.31 9.52 -17.69
C HIS A 52 4.77 9.45 -17.26
N VAL A 53 5.04 9.65 -15.98
CA VAL A 53 6.41 9.53 -15.47
C VAL A 53 6.94 8.12 -15.68
N THR A 54 8.11 8.01 -16.31
CA THR A 54 8.84 6.74 -16.38
C THR A 54 9.55 6.48 -15.06
N HIS A 55 9.83 5.22 -14.74
CA HIS A 55 10.43 4.86 -13.46
C HIS A 55 11.79 5.56 -13.25
N ASP A 56 12.62 5.68 -14.30
CA ASP A 56 13.90 6.40 -14.22
C ASP A 56 13.73 7.87 -13.83
N LYS A 57 12.75 8.58 -14.39
CA LYS A 57 12.48 9.98 -14.03
C LYS A 57 11.90 10.12 -12.62
N LEU A 58 11.02 9.19 -12.23
CA LEU A 58 10.48 9.13 -10.88
C LEU A 58 11.63 8.99 -9.87
N MET A 59 12.53 8.04 -10.11
CA MET A 59 13.74 7.80 -9.32
C MET A 59 14.67 9.01 -9.27
N MET A 60 14.95 9.62 -10.42
CA MET A 60 15.79 10.82 -10.49
C MET A 60 15.24 11.93 -9.61
N TYR A 61 13.92 12.14 -9.64
CA TYR A 61 13.28 13.17 -8.83
C TYR A 61 13.29 12.85 -7.33
N MET A 62 12.98 11.61 -6.95
CA MET A 62 13.01 11.20 -5.54
C MET A 62 14.41 11.34 -4.92
N ASN A 63 15.46 11.00 -5.68
CA ASN A 63 16.84 11.22 -5.25
C ASN A 63 17.19 12.71 -5.15
N ALA A 64 16.75 13.53 -6.10
CA ALA A 64 16.97 14.98 -6.06
C ALA A 64 16.29 15.63 -4.83
N LEU A 65 15.07 15.21 -4.51
CA LEU A 65 14.37 15.66 -3.30
C LEU A 65 15.10 15.24 -2.02
N ALA A 66 15.49 13.97 -1.90
CA ALA A 66 16.22 13.48 -0.73
C ALA A 66 17.58 14.18 -0.54
N ALA A 67 18.26 14.53 -1.63
CA ALA A 67 19.51 15.28 -1.58
C ALA A 67 19.32 16.76 -1.19
N SER A 68 18.12 17.31 -1.39
CA SER A 68 17.85 18.75 -1.21
C SER A 68 17.10 19.08 0.08
N SER A 69 16.51 18.09 0.78
CA SER A 69 15.66 18.29 1.95
C SER A 69 16.15 17.49 3.17
N ASP A 70 16.32 18.17 4.30
CA ASP A 70 16.62 17.55 5.61
C ASP A 70 15.45 16.75 6.21
N ARG A 71 14.27 16.85 5.60
CA ARG A 71 13.06 16.08 5.97
C ARG A 71 13.02 14.69 5.36
N ILE A 72 13.94 14.36 4.43
CA ILE A 72 13.86 13.15 3.63
C ILE A 72 15.16 12.34 3.72
N THR A 73 15.04 11.09 4.14
CA THR A 73 16.07 10.06 3.87
C THR A 73 15.53 9.06 2.86
N ILE A 74 16.44 8.39 2.13
CA ILE A 74 16.09 7.46 1.05
C ILE A 74 16.88 6.16 1.19
N GLU A 75 16.21 5.04 1.02
CA GLU A 75 16.77 3.68 1.09
C GLU A 75 16.47 2.94 -0.23
N ASP A 76 17.50 2.33 -0.83
CA ASP A 76 17.33 1.31 -1.88
C ASP A 76 17.23 -0.06 -1.21
N ARG A 77 16.08 -0.72 -1.36
CA ARG A 77 15.77 -1.99 -0.70
C ARG A 77 16.04 -3.22 -1.56
N GLY A 78 16.72 -3.04 -2.68
CA GLY A 78 17.01 -4.10 -3.64
C GLY A 78 16.36 -3.80 -4.99
N LYS A 79 16.24 -4.84 -5.82
CA LYS A 79 15.87 -4.67 -7.22
C LYS A 79 14.75 -5.59 -7.65
N THR A 80 13.98 -5.12 -8.63
CA THR A 80 13.01 -5.93 -9.37
C THR A 80 13.70 -6.97 -10.26
N PHE A 81 12.93 -7.80 -10.94
CA PHE A 81 13.47 -8.75 -11.93
C PHE A 81 14.11 -8.07 -13.14
N GLU A 82 13.66 -6.85 -13.51
CA GLU A 82 14.29 -6.05 -14.57
C GLU A 82 15.42 -5.13 -14.06
N ASP A 83 16.00 -5.43 -12.89
CA ASP A 83 17.11 -4.70 -12.27
C ASP A 83 16.76 -3.25 -11.90
N ARG A 84 15.48 -2.93 -11.67
CA ARG A 84 15.04 -1.59 -11.25
C ARG A 84 15.12 -1.47 -9.73
N PRO A 85 15.70 -0.39 -9.18
CA PRO A 85 15.78 -0.17 -7.74
C PRO A 85 14.39 -0.02 -7.12
N ILE A 86 14.24 -0.50 -5.88
CA ILE A 86 13.00 -0.45 -5.10
C ILE A 86 13.21 0.53 -3.94
N LEU A 87 12.82 1.78 -4.13
CA LEU A 87 13.03 2.83 -3.14
C LEU A 87 12.04 2.80 -1.99
N LEU A 88 12.47 3.31 -0.85
CA LEU A 88 11.61 3.81 0.21
C LEU A 88 12.19 5.13 0.72
N LEU A 89 11.36 6.16 0.77
CA LEU A 89 11.71 7.42 1.42
C LEU A 89 11.15 7.39 2.86
N THR A 90 11.89 7.94 3.80
CA THR A 90 11.37 8.27 5.13
C THR A 90 11.22 9.78 5.21
N ILE A 91 9.98 10.27 5.30
CA ILE A 91 9.65 11.70 5.33
C ILE A 91 9.11 12.05 6.72
N THR A 92 9.81 12.92 7.44
CA THR A 92 9.45 13.41 8.78
C THR A 92 10.23 14.69 9.09
N SER A 93 10.08 15.27 10.29
CA SER A 93 10.84 16.46 10.67
C SER A 93 12.34 16.14 10.86
N PRO A 94 13.25 17.12 10.69
CA PRO A 94 14.67 16.92 10.95
C PRO A 94 14.97 16.42 12.37
N GLU A 95 14.18 16.88 13.36
CA GLU A 95 14.25 16.46 14.76
C GLU A 95 13.90 14.97 14.90
N ASN A 96 12.86 14.50 14.22
CA ASN A 96 12.50 13.08 14.20
C ASN A 96 13.56 12.24 13.49
N HIS A 97 14.18 12.73 12.41
CA HIS A 97 15.30 12.03 11.76
C HIS A 97 16.49 11.86 12.69
N ALA A 98 16.79 12.85 13.52
CA ALA A 98 17.86 12.77 14.51
C ALA A 98 17.63 11.67 15.58
N ASP A 99 16.38 11.26 15.81
CA ASP A 99 15.99 10.24 16.80
C ASP A 99 15.24 9.03 16.19
N ILE A 100 15.42 8.80 14.89
CA ILE A 100 14.55 7.91 14.11
C ILE A 100 14.53 6.46 14.61
N ASP A 101 15.67 5.95 15.09
CA ASP A 101 15.78 4.60 15.63
C ASP A 101 15.02 4.45 16.96
N ASN A 102 15.06 5.45 17.84
CA ASN A 102 14.31 5.42 19.10
C ASN A 102 12.81 5.57 18.85
N ILE A 103 12.41 6.43 17.90
CA ILE A 103 11.02 6.56 17.47
C ILE A 103 10.50 5.21 16.96
N ARG A 104 11.23 4.56 16.05
CA ARG A 104 10.88 3.23 15.54
C ARG A 104 10.79 2.20 16.65
N ASN A 105 11.80 2.11 17.52
CA ASN A 105 11.85 1.11 18.58
C ASN A 105 10.71 1.31 19.58
N SER A 106 10.40 2.56 19.94
CA SER A 106 9.29 2.90 20.85
C SER A 106 7.93 2.58 20.24
N HIS A 107 7.77 2.85 18.94
CA HIS A 107 6.57 2.50 18.17
C HIS A 107 6.36 0.98 18.09
N VAL A 108 7.38 0.23 17.67
CA VAL A 108 7.31 -1.24 17.59
C VAL A 108 7.08 -1.87 18.97
N ALA A 109 7.59 -1.28 20.04
CA ALA A 109 7.34 -1.75 21.40
C ALA A 109 5.85 -1.69 21.81
N LEU A 110 4.98 -0.94 21.11
CA LEU A 110 3.52 -1.03 21.28
C LEU A 110 2.96 -2.40 20.91
N THR A 111 3.67 -3.16 20.08
CA THR A 111 3.29 -4.52 19.66
C THR A 111 3.76 -5.60 20.63
N GLU A 112 4.48 -5.23 21.70
CA GLU A 112 5.10 -6.14 22.68
C GLU A 112 4.38 -6.18 24.05
N GLU A 113 4.77 -7.12 24.93
CA GLU A 113 4.09 -7.41 26.21
C GLU A 113 4.00 -6.21 27.17
N ASN A 114 5.05 -5.39 27.26
CA ASN A 114 5.14 -4.28 28.22
C ASN A 114 4.63 -2.92 27.68
N SER A 115 3.89 -2.96 26.56
CA SER A 115 3.38 -1.77 25.85
C SER A 115 2.49 -0.85 26.69
N ASN A 116 1.84 -1.35 27.75
CA ASN A 116 0.98 -0.54 28.64
C ASN A 116 1.73 0.57 29.39
N THR A 117 3.05 0.45 29.52
CA THR A 117 3.89 1.46 30.21
C THR A 117 4.28 2.63 29.30
N LEU A 118 4.05 2.51 27.99
CA LEU A 118 4.43 3.50 27.00
C LEU A 118 3.37 4.59 26.89
N ASN A 119 3.79 5.84 26.66
CA ASN A 119 2.88 6.98 26.46
C ASN A 119 2.72 7.27 24.96
N THR A 120 1.55 6.94 24.39
CA THR A 120 1.22 7.21 22.97
C THR A 120 1.06 8.70 22.65
N SER A 121 0.81 9.55 23.65
CA SER A 121 0.57 10.99 23.44
C SER A 121 1.78 11.73 22.85
N ASN A 122 2.99 11.19 23.07
CA ASN A 122 4.25 11.78 22.62
C ASN A 122 4.84 11.04 21.40
N MET A 123 4.20 9.98 20.92
CA MET A 123 4.72 9.16 19.83
C MET A 123 4.23 9.69 18.49
N PRO A 124 5.10 9.79 17.48
CA PRO A 124 4.66 9.96 16.10
C PRO A 124 3.84 8.75 15.63
N ILE A 125 2.84 8.98 14.77
CA ILE A 125 2.18 7.89 14.03
C ILE A 125 3.05 7.46 12.85
N VAL A 126 3.07 6.17 12.51
CA VAL A 126 3.77 5.66 11.33
C VAL A 126 2.79 5.38 10.20
N VAL A 127 2.96 6.03 9.05
CA VAL A 127 2.10 5.87 7.86
C VAL A 127 2.92 5.34 6.70
N TYR A 128 2.53 4.20 6.13
CA TYR A 128 3.12 3.69 4.89
C TYR A 128 2.26 4.13 3.70
N GLN A 129 2.77 5.00 2.83
CA GLN A 129 2.09 5.36 1.59
C GLN A 129 2.67 4.61 0.41
N GLY A 130 1.84 3.77 -0.21
CA GLY A 130 2.22 2.88 -1.29
C GLY A 130 1.51 3.20 -2.60
N PHE A 131 2.27 3.60 -3.61
CA PHE A 131 1.69 4.07 -4.88
C PHE A 131 1.80 3.03 -6.01
N SER A 132 0.72 2.84 -6.75
CA SER A 132 0.66 2.10 -8.03
C SER A 132 1.30 0.70 -7.95
N ILE A 133 0.65 -0.21 -7.22
CA ILE A 133 1.02 -1.64 -7.21
C ILE A 133 0.75 -2.33 -8.55
N HIS A 134 -0.21 -1.81 -9.31
CA HIS A 134 -0.37 -2.14 -10.71
C HIS A 134 0.27 -1.04 -11.55
N GLY A 135 1.18 -1.41 -12.43
CA GLY A 135 1.97 -0.43 -13.17
C GLY A 135 1.18 0.35 -14.22
N ASN A 136 0.05 -0.19 -14.69
CA ASN A 136 -0.88 0.50 -15.59
C ASN A 136 -1.98 1.29 -14.87
N GLU A 137 -1.78 1.56 -13.59
CA GLU A 137 -2.61 2.45 -12.77
C GLU A 137 -1.73 3.64 -12.31
N PRO A 138 -1.25 4.46 -13.27
CA PRO A 138 -0.10 5.34 -13.12
C PRO A 138 -0.33 6.61 -12.28
N SER A 139 -1.59 7.02 -12.07
CA SER A 139 -1.90 8.30 -11.42
C SER A 139 -1.39 8.38 -9.98
N GLY A 140 -1.32 7.25 -9.28
CA GLY A 140 -0.69 7.15 -7.96
C GLY A 140 0.78 7.55 -7.97
N SER A 141 1.62 6.86 -8.77
CA SER A 141 3.04 7.19 -8.88
C SER A 141 3.29 8.62 -9.39
N ASN A 142 2.43 9.18 -10.24
CA ASN A 142 2.55 10.56 -10.68
C ASN A 142 2.14 11.57 -9.59
N ALA A 143 1.12 11.26 -8.79
CA ALA A 143 0.76 12.03 -7.60
C ALA A 143 1.86 12.00 -6.54
N SER A 144 2.63 10.91 -6.47
CA SER A 144 3.74 10.78 -5.52
C SER A 144 4.82 11.87 -5.70
N LEU A 145 5.05 12.33 -6.94
CA LEU A 145 5.95 13.46 -7.23
C LEU A 145 5.50 14.73 -6.49
N LEU A 146 4.19 15.01 -6.54
CA LEU A 146 3.60 16.21 -5.96
C LEU A 146 3.51 16.10 -4.43
N ALA A 147 3.15 14.91 -3.91
CA ALA A 147 3.06 14.67 -2.47
C ALA A 147 4.43 14.81 -1.80
N ALA A 148 5.47 14.16 -2.35
CA ALA A 148 6.83 14.26 -1.81
C ALA A 148 7.35 15.70 -1.88
N TYR A 149 7.09 16.42 -2.99
CA TYR A 149 7.44 17.84 -3.11
C TYR A 149 6.75 18.69 -2.05
N HIS A 150 5.45 18.52 -1.84
CA HIS A 150 4.68 19.27 -0.86
C HIS A 150 5.25 19.11 0.56
N LEU A 151 5.56 17.87 0.96
CA LEU A 151 6.09 17.56 2.28
C LEU A 151 7.53 18.09 2.46
N ALA A 152 8.34 18.05 1.41
CA ALA A 152 9.71 18.57 1.43
C ALA A 152 9.75 20.11 1.48
N ALA A 153 8.95 20.78 0.64
CA ALA A 153 9.11 22.20 0.35
C ALA A 153 8.19 23.13 1.15
N SER A 154 7.00 22.68 1.56
CA SER A 154 6.05 23.56 2.26
C SER A 154 6.62 24.07 3.59
N GLN A 155 6.58 25.39 3.80
CA GLN A 155 6.96 26.02 5.06
C GLN A 155 5.77 26.32 5.99
N SER A 156 4.57 25.90 5.60
CA SER A 156 3.37 26.11 6.41
C SER A 156 3.48 25.41 7.77
N GLN A 157 2.88 26.02 8.80
CA GLN A 157 2.86 25.44 10.13
C GLN A 157 2.14 24.08 10.15
N ASP A 158 1.08 23.93 9.36
CA ASP A 158 0.31 22.68 9.27
C ASP A 158 1.18 21.49 8.82
N VAL A 159 2.06 21.70 7.83
CA VAL A 159 2.99 20.66 7.33
C VAL A 159 4.10 20.39 8.34
N LYS A 160 4.64 21.43 8.98
CA LYS A 160 5.65 21.25 10.05
C LYS A 160 5.09 20.43 11.21
N ASP A 161 3.92 20.83 11.73
CA ASP A 161 3.22 20.10 12.79
C ASP A 161 2.84 18.67 12.36
N LEU A 162 2.51 18.46 11.09
CA LEU A 162 2.24 17.11 10.56
C LEU A 162 3.49 16.24 10.65
N LEU A 163 4.63 16.74 10.16
CA LEU A 163 5.90 16.01 10.10
C LEU A 163 6.52 15.79 11.49
N ASP A 164 6.30 16.70 12.44
CA ASP A 164 6.71 16.51 13.84
C ASP A 164 5.99 15.33 14.51
N ASN A 165 4.74 15.07 14.08
CA ASN A 165 3.88 14.07 14.70
C ASN A 165 3.69 12.80 13.83
N THR A 166 4.40 12.70 12.71
CA THR A 166 4.25 11.60 11.74
C THR A 166 5.59 11.16 11.15
N VAL A 167 5.81 9.85 11.09
CA VAL A 167 6.85 9.25 10.24
C VAL A 167 6.18 8.63 9.02
N ILE A 168 6.50 9.13 7.83
CA ILE A 168 5.91 8.67 6.58
C ILE A 168 6.91 7.77 5.85
N LEU A 169 6.56 6.50 5.68
CA LEU A 169 7.27 5.55 4.83
C LEU A 169 6.66 5.65 3.43
N PHE A 170 7.39 6.24 2.50
CA PHE A 170 6.85 6.68 1.22
C PHE A 170 7.45 5.86 0.08
N ASP A 171 6.63 5.03 -0.54
CA ASP A 171 7.00 4.09 -1.60
C ASP A 171 6.36 4.56 -2.93
N PRO A 172 7.10 5.31 -3.76
CA PRO A 172 6.54 6.04 -4.90
C PRO A 172 6.10 5.13 -6.05
N SER A 173 6.52 3.87 -6.07
CA SER A 173 6.11 2.87 -7.05
C SER A 173 6.31 1.46 -6.49
N PHE A 174 5.22 0.81 -6.14
CA PHE A 174 5.25 -0.59 -5.73
C PHE A 174 5.68 -1.51 -6.88
N ASN A 175 5.34 -1.17 -8.14
CA ASN A 175 5.67 -1.95 -9.35
C ASN A 175 6.52 -1.17 -10.35
N PRO A 176 7.84 -1.03 -10.13
CA PRO A 176 8.74 -0.35 -11.05
C PRO A 176 8.70 -0.87 -12.49
N ASP A 177 8.66 -2.19 -12.67
CA ASP A 177 8.71 -2.83 -13.99
C ASP A 177 7.42 -2.58 -14.77
N GLY A 178 6.27 -2.76 -14.12
CA GLY A 178 4.97 -2.47 -14.70
C GLY A 178 4.79 -0.99 -15.02
N LEU A 179 5.19 -0.10 -14.10
CA LEU A 179 5.09 1.35 -14.29
C LEU A 179 5.91 1.79 -15.51
N GLN A 180 7.15 1.31 -15.63
CA GLN A 180 7.99 1.63 -16.77
C GLN A 180 7.36 1.15 -18.09
N ARG A 181 6.83 -0.08 -18.12
CA ARG A 181 6.20 -0.67 -19.30
C ARG A 181 5.00 0.14 -19.76
N PHE A 182 4.12 0.50 -18.82
CA PHE A 182 2.93 1.30 -19.11
C PHE A 182 3.30 2.72 -19.54
N ALA A 183 4.17 3.40 -18.80
CA ALA A 183 4.58 4.78 -19.11
C ALA A 183 5.21 4.85 -20.50
N TYR A 184 6.04 3.86 -20.88
CA TYR A 184 6.55 3.75 -22.24
C TYR A 184 5.41 3.67 -23.26
N TRP A 185 4.45 2.74 -23.08
CA TRP A 185 3.32 2.58 -23.99
C TRP A 185 2.50 3.85 -24.15
N ALA A 186 2.03 4.44 -23.04
CA ALA A 186 1.19 5.63 -23.08
C ALA A 186 1.93 6.82 -23.74
N ASN A 187 3.22 6.98 -23.43
CA ASN A 187 4.00 8.11 -23.96
C ASN A 187 4.31 7.96 -25.46
N VAL A 188 4.67 6.76 -25.96
CA VAL A 188 4.95 6.61 -27.41
C VAL A 188 3.70 6.69 -28.28
N ASN A 189 2.52 6.43 -27.70
CA ASN A 189 1.24 6.53 -28.40
C ASN A 189 0.53 7.87 -28.18
N LYS A 190 1.05 8.76 -27.31
CA LYS A 190 0.47 10.07 -27.06
C LYS A 190 0.47 10.93 -28.32
N SER A 191 -0.71 11.37 -28.72
CA SER A 191 -0.86 12.32 -29.83
C SER A 191 -0.50 13.77 -29.44
N LYS A 192 -0.06 14.56 -30.42
CA LYS A 192 0.18 16.01 -30.25
C LYS A 192 -1.11 16.73 -29.83
N ASN A 193 -2.20 16.41 -30.50
CA ASN A 193 -3.55 16.78 -30.10
C ASN A 193 -4.16 15.56 -29.41
N LEU A 194 -4.54 15.70 -28.14
CA LEU A 194 -5.08 14.58 -27.40
C LEU A 194 -6.43 14.14 -27.99
N ASN A 195 -6.65 12.83 -28.06
CA ASN A 195 -7.87 12.22 -28.57
C ASN A 195 -8.57 11.47 -27.44
N ALA A 196 -9.77 11.89 -27.05
CA ALA A 196 -10.49 11.29 -25.94
C ALA A 196 -11.30 10.03 -26.33
N ASP A 197 -11.40 9.71 -27.63
CA ASP A 197 -12.11 8.51 -28.11
C ASP A 197 -11.50 7.25 -27.48
N PRO A 198 -12.27 6.43 -26.73
CA PRO A 198 -11.75 5.23 -26.08
C PRO A 198 -11.19 4.18 -27.06
N ASN A 199 -11.45 4.31 -28.36
CA ASN A 199 -10.86 3.46 -29.40
C ASN A 199 -9.46 3.91 -29.85
N ASP A 200 -8.91 5.00 -29.30
CA ASP A 200 -7.54 5.42 -29.59
C ASP A 200 -6.52 4.35 -29.18
N ARG A 201 -5.41 4.29 -29.92
CA ARG A 201 -4.32 3.33 -29.71
C ARG A 201 -3.72 3.46 -28.31
N GLU A 202 -3.71 4.65 -27.74
CA GLU A 202 -3.16 4.93 -26.41
C GLU A 202 -3.76 4.02 -25.32
N TYR A 203 -5.06 3.73 -25.37
CA TYR A 203 -5.80 3.03 -24.30
C TYR A 203 -5.75 1.50 -24.39
N SER A 204 -5.11 0.96 -25.43
CA SER A 204 -5.07 -0.49 -25.73
C SER A 204 -3.64 -1.02 -25.69
N GLU A 205 -3.11 -1.23 -24.48
CA GLU A 205 -1.77 -1.78 -24.25
C GLU A 205 -1.49 -3.06 -25.05
N VAL A 206 -0.26 -3.20 -25.56
CA VAL A 206 0.22 -4.48 -26.08
C VAL A 206 0.36 -5.51 -24.95
N TRP A 207 0.14 -6.79 -25.25
CA TRP A 207 0.40 -7.87 -24.30
C TRP A 207 1.90 -8.21 -24.22
N PRO A 208 2.48 -8.42 -23.03
CA PRO A 208 1.88 -8.20 -21.71
C PRO A 208 1.76 -6.70 -21.35
N GLY A 209 0.64 -6.31 -20.75
CA GLY A 209 0.43 -4.94 -20.27
C GLY A 209 1.24 -4.60 -19.02
N GLY A 210 1.13 -3.36 -18.54
CA GLY A 210 1.84 -2.84 -17.38
C GLY A 210 1.25 -3.21 -16.02
N ARG A 211 0.08 -3.85 -15.95
CA ARG A 211 -0.58 -4.19 -14.66
C ARG A 211 0.33 -4.97 -13.73
N THR A 212 0.97 -6.01 -14.25
CA THR A 212 1.70 -7.01 -13.47
C THR A 212 3.21 -6.78 -13.54
N ASN A 213 3.96 -7.46 -12.67
CA ASN A 213 5.43 -7.37 -12.69
C ASN A 213 6.04 -8.07 -13.92
N HIS A 214 7.37 -8.22 -13.95
CA HIS A 214 8.08 -8.91 -15.03
C HIS A 214 7.51 -10.28 -15.43
N TYR A 215 7.20 -11.14 -14.43
CA TYR A 215 6.66 -12.49 -14.65
C TYR A 215 5.13 -12.56 -14.66
N TRP A 216 4.49 -11.41 -14.84
CA TRP A 216 3.04 -11.26 -14.95
C TRP A 216 2.25 -11.68 -13.71
N PHE A 217 2.88 -11.65 -12.54
CA PHE A 217 2.18 -11.82 -11.28
C PHE A 217 1.50 -10.52 -10.85
N ASP A 218 0.26 -10.66 -10.36
CA ASP A 218 -0.44 -9.59 -9.65
C ASP A 218 0.17 -9.46 -8.24
N MET A 219 0.87 -8.36 -8.02
CA MET A 219 1.57 -8.13 -6.75
C MET A 219 0.62 -7.74 -5.61
N ASN A 220 -0.63 -7.37 -5.92
CA ASN A 220 -1.67 -7.18 -4.91
C ASN A 220 -2.35 -8.49 -4.51
N ARG A 221 -1.77 -9.64 -4.87
CA ARG A 221 -2.04 -10.95 -4.25
C ARG A 221 -0.83 -11.52 -3.52
N ASP A 222 0.31 -10.82 -3.55
CA ASP A 222 1.59 -11.32 -3.05
C ASP A 222 1.99 -10.73 -1.68
N TRP A 223 1.09 -10.04 -0.98
CA TRP A 223 1.38 -9.53 0.38
C TRP A 223 1.48 -10.65 1.42
N LEU A 224 0.73 -11.74 1.24
CA LEU A 224 0.76 -12.90 2.14
C LEU A 224 1.71 -14.00 1.65
N PRO A 225 1.76 -14.37 0.34
CA PRO A 225 2.74 -15.32 -0.16
C PRO A 225 4.18 -14.76 -0.22
N VAL A 226 4.38 -13.47 -0.50
CA VAL A 226 5.69 -12.77 -0.48
C VAL A 226 6.75 -13.47 -1.33
N GLN A 227 6.40 -13.86 -2.55
CA GLN A 227 7.31 -14.59 -3.44
C GLN A 227 8.21 -13.66 -4.24
N LEU A 228 7.68 -12.50 -4.63
CA LEU A 228 8.34 -11.57 -5.55
C LEU A 228 9.35 -10.66 -4.82
N PRO A 229 10.45 -10.24 -5.45
CA PRO A 229 11.45 -9.36 -4.82
C PRO A 229 10.86 -8.04 -4.33
N GLU A 230 9.92 -7.46 -5.08
CA GLU A 230 9.17 -6.25 -4.70
C GLU A 230 8.41 -6.46 -3.39
N SER A 231 7.66 -7.56 -3.30
CA SER A 231 6.92 -7.94 -2.10
C SER A 231 7.84 -8.25 -0.92
N ARG A 232 8.98 -8.91 -1.14
CA ARG A 232 9.96 -9.21 -0.09
C ARG A 232 10.53 -7.93 0.51
N ALA A 233 10.92 -6.97 -0.33
CA ALA A 233 11.39 -5.66 0.10
C ALA A 233 10.32 -4.91 0.91
N ARG A 234 9.08 -4.89 0.41
CA ARG A 234 7.94 -4.26 1.07
C ARG A 234 7.61 -4.86 2.43
N ILE A 235 7.54 -6.19 2.53
CA ILE A 235 7.21 -6.89 3.78
C ILE A 235 8.35 -6.77 4.80
N ALA A 236 9.61 -6.72 4.36
CA ALA A 236 10.72 -6.40 5.25
C ALA A 236 10.57 -5.01 5.87
N SER A 237 10.23 -3.99 5.07
CA SER A 237 9.93 -2.63 5.57
C SER A 237 8.70 -2.60 6.48
N PHE A 238 7.63 -3.30 6.10
CA PHE A 238 6.41 -3.40 6.89
C PHE A 238 6.69 -3.97 8.27
N HIS A 239 7.42 -5.09 8.39
CA HIS A 239 7.73 -5.66 9.71
C HIS A 239 8.79 -4.90 10.49
N LYS A 240 9.67 -4.16 9.81
CA LYS A 240 10.65 -3.26 10.46
C LYS A 240 9.94 -2.11 11.19
N TRP A 241 8.83 -1.63 10.65
CA TRP A 241 8.15 -0.43 11.14
C TRP A 241 6.77 -0.67 11.76
N MET A 242 6.08 -1.76 11.43
CA MET A 242 4.71 -2.07 11.85
C MET A 242 3.76 -0.85 11.68
N PRO A 243 3.56 -0.34 10.45
CA PRO A 243 2.86 0.92 10.24
C PRO A 243 1.42 0.88 10.77
N ASN A 244 0.96 2.03 11.26
CA ASN A 244 -0.41 2.19 11.77
C ASN A 244 -1.44 2.28 10.65
N ILE A 245 -1.10 2.98 9.57
CA ILE A 245 -1.92 3.10 8.36
C ILE A 245 -1.06 2.69 7.17
N LEU A 246 -1.61 1.92 6.24
CA LEU A 246 -1.00 1.65 4.95
C LEU A 246 -1.97 1.99 3.83
N THR A 247 -1.53 2.78 2.86
CA THR A 247 -2.32 3.08 1.65
C THR A 247 -1.87 2.24 0.48
N ASP A 248 -2.83 1.83 -0.33
CA ASP A 248 -2.65 1.05 -1.55
C ASP A 248 -3.39 1.80 -2.66
N HIS A 249 -2.65 2.56 -3.47
CA HIS A 249 -3.23 3.41 -4.51
C HIS A 249 -3.36 2.65 -5.84
N HIS A 250 -4.61 2.52 -6.31
CA HIS A 250 -5.03 1.83 -7.53
C HIS A 250 -5.86 2.73 -8.46
N GLU A 251 -6.14 2.20 -9.64
CA GLU A 251 -7.15 2.70 -10.55
C GLU A 251 -8.12 1.60 -11.00
N MET A 252 -9.36 2.00 -11.29
CA MET A 252 -10.43 1.16 -11.79
C MET A 252 -10.93 1.65 -13.16
N GLY A 253 -11.99 1.02 -13.69
CA GLY A 253 -12.51 1.36 -15.01
C GLY A 253 -12.84 2.84 -15.21
N THR A 254 -12.58 3.35 -16.41
CA THR A 254 -12.75 4.78 -16.80
C THR A 254 -14.14 5.36 -16.50
N ASN A 255 -15.19 4.53 -16.57
CA ASN A 255 -16.57 4.96 -16.32
C ASN A 255 -16.95 5.04 -14.83
N ALA A 256 -16.05 4.71 -13.92
CA ALA A 256 -16.28 4.82 -12.49
C ALA A 256 -16.03 6.27 -11.98
N THR A 257 -16.01 6.44 -10.65
CA THR A 257 -15.64 7.69 -9.98
C THR A 257 -14.38 7.46 -9.12
N PHE A 258 -14.38 7.77 -7.83
CA PHE A 258 -13.28 7.47 -6.90
C PHE A 258 -13.81 6.60 -5.76
N PHE A 259 -13.11 5.54 -5.39
CA PHE A 259 -13.45 4.73 -4.23
C PHE A 259 -12.36 4.79 -3.17
N PHE A 260 -12.78 4.76 -1.91
CA PHE A 260 -11.91 4.56 -0.76
C PHE A 260 -12.57 3.66 0.29
N GLN A 261 -11.74 2.91 1.02
CA GLN A 261 -12.17 2.09 2.15
C GLN A 261 -12.95 2.91 3.19
N PRO A 262 -13.99 2.36 3.83
CA PRO A 262 -14.31 0.93 3.93
C PRO A 262 -14.97 0.30 2.68
N GLY A 263 -14.72 -0.99 2.46
CA GLY A 263 -15.40 -1.82 1.46
C GLY A 263 -16.73 -2.36 1.98
N ILE A 264 -17.27 -3.40 1.33
CA ILE A 264 -18.57 -3.98 1.71
C ILE A 264 -18.49 -4.59 3.12
N PRO A 265 -19.26 -4.08 4.11
CA PRO A 265 -19.10 -4.48 5.52
C PRO A 265 -19.38 -5.97 5.80
N SER A 266 -20.27 -6.61 5.02
CA SER A 266 -20.57 -8.05 5.16
C SER A 266 -19.45 -8.96 4.68
N ARG A 267 -18.44 -8.42 3.98
CA ARG A 267 -17.35 -9.15 3.34
C ARG A 267 -16.00 -8.88 4.00
N THR A 268 -15.98 -8.38 5.23
CA THR A 268 -14.78 -8.28 6.05
C THR A 268 -14.43 -9.64 6.66
N HIS A 269 -13.15 -10.00 6.64
CA HIS A 269 -12.71 -11.25 7.26
C HIS A 269 -12.95 -11.25 8.78
N PRO A 270 -13.49 -12.33 9.39
CA PRO A 270 -13.85 -12.31 10.82
C PRO A 270 -12.68 -12.24 11.81
N LEU A 271 -11.44 -12.38 11.34
CA LEU A 271 -10.25 -12.13 12.17
C LEU A 271 -9.89 -10.64 12.25
N THR A 272 -10.49 -9.79 11.42
CA THR A 272 -10.35 -8.34 11.49
C THR A 272 -11.26 -7.80 12.59
N PRO A 273 -10.73 -7.10 13.61
CA PRO A 273 -11.56 -6.55 14.69
C PRO A 273 -12.53 -5.48 14.18
N GLN A 274 -13.73 -5.40 14.75
CA GLN A 274 -14.71 -4.35 14.38
C GLN A 274 -14.18 -2.93 14.55
N MET A 275 -13.32 -2.70 15.55
CA MET A 275 -12.67 -1.40 15.77
C MET A 275 -11.80 -0.97 14.58
N ASN A 276 -11.20 -1.92 13.83
CA ASN A 276 -10.47 -1.60 12.59
C ASN A 276 -11.41 -0.88 11.61
N GLN A 277 -12.54 -1.49 11.29
CA GLN A 277 -13.51 -0.96 10.33
C GLN A 277 -14.15 0.36 10.79
N GLN A 278 -14.32 0.54 12.11
CA GLN A 278 -14.74 1.83 12.69
C GLN A 278 -13.70 2.93 12.43
N LEU A 279 -12.42 2.64 12.66
CA LEU A 279 -11.33 3.58 12.39
C LEU A 279 -11.18 3.84 10.88
N THR A 280 -11.32 2.82 10.04
CA THR A 280 -11.34 2.94 8.57
C THR A 280 -12.43 3.91 8.13
N LYS A 281 -13.65 3.79 8.68
CA LYS A 281 -14.76 4.72 8.40
C LYS A 281 -14.46 6.15 8.87
N GLU A 282 -13.85 6.31 10.04
CA GLU A 282 -13.44 7.62 10.55
C GLU A 282 -12.37 8.28 9.67
N ILE A 283 -11.40 7.52 9.18
CA ILE A 283 -10.40 7.96 8.18
C ILE A 283 -11.10 8.34 6.87
N GLY A 284 -12.06 7.52 6.42
CA GLY A 284 -12.87 7.78 5.22
C GLY A 284 -13.57 9.14 5.22
N ASN A 285 -13.98 9.66 6.39
CA ASN A 285 -14.57 11.00 6.49
C ASN A 285 -13.58 12.12 6.12
N TYR A 286 -12.27 11.93 6.34
CA TYR A 286 -11.25 12.88 5.89
C TYR A 286 -11.11 12.85 4.37
N HIS A 287 -11.15 11.66 3.76
CA HIS A 287 -11.13 11.51 2.30
C HIS A 287 -12.35 12.16 1.65
N ALA A 288 -13.54 11.89 2.19
CA ALA A 288 -14.81 12.49 1.75
C ALA A 288 -14.71 14.03 1.75
N LYS A 289 -14.35 14.63 2.90
CA LYS A 289 -14.18 16.08 3.05
C LYS A 289 -13.16 16.66 2.06
N ALA A 290 -12.05 15.95 1.82
CA ALA A 290 -10.99 16.41 0.92
C ALA A 290 -11.42 16.35 -0.55
N LEU A 291 -12.12 15.29 -0.96
CA LEU A 291 -12.65 15.13 -2.32
C LEU A 291 -13.82 16.09 -2.59
N ASP A 292 -14.69 16.31 -1.60
CA ASP A 292 -15.76 17.34 -1.66
C ASP A 292 -15.18 18.72 -1.95
N LYS A 293 -14.07 19.08 -1.29
CA LYS A 293 -13.40 20.38 -1.47
C LYS A 293 -12.92 20.63 -2.90
N ILE A 294 -12.56 19.58 -3.64
CA ILE A 294 -12.11 19.68 -5.03
C ILE A 294 -13.19 19.31 -6.05
N GLY A 295 -14.41 18.99 -5.58
CA GLY A 295 -15.56 18.64 -6.41
C GLY A 295 -15.47 17.27 -7.09
N SER A 296 -14.70 16.33 -6.53
CA SER A 296 -14.55 14.99 -7.11
C SER A 296 -15.63 14.04 -6.58
N LEU A 297 -16.29 13.31 -7.48
CA LEU A 297 -17.27 12.29 -7.12
C LEU A 297 -16.57 11.07 -6.52
N TYR A 298 -17.17 10.48 -5.50
CA TYR A 298 -16.66 9.27 -4.84
C TYR A 298 -17.77 8.39 -4.28
N TYR A 299 -17.41 7.18 -3.88
CA TYR A 299 -18.27 6.23 -3.16
C TYR A 299 -17.44 5.34 -2.23
N THR A 300 -18.11 4.66 -1.29
CA THR A 300 -17.52 3.77 -0.27
C THR A 300 -18.60 2.77 0.19
N GLU A 301 -18.24 1.71 0.93
CA GLU A 301 -19.13 0.67 1.47
C GLU A 301 -19.91 -0.20 0.44
N GLU A 302 -19.88 0.15 -0.85
CA GLU A 302 -20.73 -0.46 -1.90
C GLU A 302 -19.97 -1.42 -2.83
N SER A 303 -18.64 -1.42 -2.81
CA SER A 303 -17.78 -2.28 -3.64
C SER A 303 -16.55 -2.75 -2.87
N PHE A 304 -15.84 -3.70 -3.49
CA PHE A 304 -14.64 -4.36 -2.96
C PHE A 304 -14.90 -5.08 -1.61
N ASP A 305 -13.98 -5.96 -1.22
CA ASP A 305 -14.07 -6.68 0.05
C ASP A 305 -12.77 -6.60 0.85
N ASP A 306 -12.88 -6.82 2.16
CA ASP A 306 -11.76 -6.95 3.10
C ASP A 306 -11.59 -8.39 3.57
N PHE A 307 -11.70 -9.34 2.64
CA PHE A 307 -11.71 -10.75 3.00
C PHE A 307 -10.32 -11.40 2.93
N TYR A 308 -9.62 -11.28 1.79
CA TYR A 308 -8.30 -11.88 1.61
C TYR A 308 -7.19 -10.99 2.16
N TYR A 309 -6.35 -11.51 3.06
CA TYR A 309 -5.20 -10.81 3.65
C TYR A 309 -3.94 -10.70 2.76
N GLY A 310 -4.01 -11.10 1.48
CA GLY A 310 -2.90 -10.93 0.55
C GLY A 310 -2.93 -9.63 -0.25
N LYS A 311 -3.71 -8.64 0.17
CA LYS A 311 -3.87 -7.31 -0.44
C LYS A 311 -3.31 -6.23 0.49
N GLY A 312 -2.88 -5.09 -0.07
CA GLY A 312 -2.38 -3.96 0.72
C GLY A 312 -3.45 -3.35 1.61
N SER A 313 -4.71 -3.44 1.19
CA SER A 313 -5.86 -2.93 1.94
C SER A 313 -6.26 -3.78 3.15
N THR A 314 -5.75 -5.01 3.29
CA THR A 314 -6.20 -5.96 4.33
C THR A 314 -5.05 -6.56 5.12
N PHE A 315 -3.87 -6.75 4.52
CA PHE A 315 -2.68 -7.25 5.22
C PHE A 315 -2.34 -6.44 6.50
N PRO A 316 -2.47 -5.10 6.53
CA PRO A 316 -2.30 -4.33 7.76
C PRO A 316 -3.30 -4.70 8.85
N ASP A 317 -4.56 -5.02 8.50
CA ASP A 317 -5.65 -5.24 9.46
C ASP A 317 -5.41 -6.48 10.34
N ILE A 318 -4.81 -7.53 9.76
CA ILE A 318 -4.42 -8.74 10.50
C ILE A 318 -3.11 -8.54 11.30
N ASN A 319 -2.43 -7.41 11.11
CA ASN A 319 -1.19 -7.01 11.78
C ASN A 319 -1.38 -5.77 12.68
N GLY A 320 -2.62 -5.42 13.04
CA GLY A 320 -2.92 -4.32 13.96
C GLY A 320 -2.73 -2.92 13.38
N GLY A 321 -2.58 -2.80 12.08
CA GLY A 321 -2.68 -1.55 11.33
C GLY A 321 -4.05 -1.40 10.67
N ILE A 322 -4.18 -0.41 9.79
CA ILE A 322 -5.36 -0.13 8.98
C ILE A 322 -4.93 -0.03 7.52
N GLY A 323 -5.45 -0.89 6.65
CA GLY A 323 -5.24 -0.81 5.21
C GLY A 323 -6.30 0.04 4.52
N ILE A 324 -5.87 0.90 3.58
CA ILE A 324 -6.77 1.76 2.81
C ILE A 324 -6.51 1.52 1.32
N LEU A 325 -7.51 0.95 0.63
CA LEU A 325 -7.56 0.90 -0.83
C LEU A 325 -8.08 2.23 -1.36
N PHE A 326 -7.42 2.77 -2.38
CA PHE A 326 -7.94 3.83 -3.22
C PHE A 326 -8.09 3.34 -4.66
N GLU A 327 -9.24 3.58 -5.27
CA GLU A 327 -9.53 3.18 -6.65
C GLU A 327 -9.99 4.40 -7.43
N GLN A 328 -9.12 4.97 -8.26
CA GLN A 328 -9.42 6.12 -9.11
C GLN A 328 -9.92 5.65 -10.48
N ALA A 329 -11.00 6.23 -11.01
CA ALA A 329 -11.37 6.03 -12.42
C ALA A 329 -10.16 6.28 -13.32
N SER A 330 -9.78 5.30 -14.12
CA SER A 330 -8.57 5.37 -14.92
C SER A 330 -8.78 6.25 -16.14
N SER A 331 -7.93 7.27 -16.31
CA SER A 331 -7.81 7.95 -17.61
C SER A 331 -7.14 7.03 -18.65
N ARG A 332 -6.45 5.96 -18.21
CA ARG A 332 -5.71 4.95 -18.98
C ARG A 332 -4.60 5.47 -19.90
N GLY A 333 -4.55 6.77 -20.10
CA GLY A 333 -3.62 7.51 -20.95
C GLY A 333 -3.64 8.97 -20.49
N HIS A 334 -3.71 9.92 -21.40
CA HIS A 334 -3.67 11.36 -21.08
C HIS A 334 -5.07 11.99 -20.94
N ILE A 335 -6.07 11.46 -21.63
CA ILE A 335 -7.46 11.93 -21.60
C ILE A 335 -8.40 10.80 -22.06
N GLN A 336 -9.64 10.71 -21.61
CA GLN A 336 -10.58 9.73 -22.18
C GLN A 336 -12.03 10.18 -21.96
N GLU A 337 -12.91 9.85 -22.90
CA GLU A 337 -14.36 9.95 -22.67
C GLU A 337 -14.78 8.92 -21.62
N SER A 338 -15.61 9.37 -20.67
CA SER A 338 -16.26 8.53 -19.67
C SER A 338 -17.75 8.82 -19.61
N ALA A 339 -18.51 7.93 -18.97
CA ALA A 339 -19.90 8.15 -18.64
C ALA A 339 -20.16 9.46 -17.84
N ASN A 340 -19.13 9.98 -17.17
CA ASN A 340 -19.19 11.19 -16.33
C ASN A 340 -18.54 12.41 -17.03
N GLY A 341 -18.26 12.34 -18.33
CA GLY A 341 -17.60 13.38 -19.11
C GLY A 341 -16.11 13.09 -19.38
N ILE A 342 -15.38 14.10 -19.84
CA ILE A 342 -13.96 13.95 -20.19
C ILE A 342 -13.12 13.80 -18.93
N LEU A 343 -12.42 12.67 -18.83
CA LEU A 343 -11.52 12.34 -17.74
C LEU A 343 -10.07 12.61 -18.15
N THR A 344 -9.39 13.53 -17.49
CA THR A 344 -8.00 13.90 -17.81
C THR A 344 -7.01 13.25 -16.86
N PHE A 345 -5.80 12.96 -17.34
CA PHE A 345 -4.75 12.43 -16.48
C PHE A 345 -4.39 13.37 -15.31
N PRO A 346 -4.26 14.69 -15.50
CA PRO A 346 -4.18 15.64 -14.39
C PRO A 346 -5.27 15.50 -13.33
N PHE A 347 -6.53 15.30 -13.72
CA PHE A 347 -7.63 15.12 -12.77
C PHE A 347 -7.42 13.86 -11.92
N THR A 348 -7.06 12.74 -12.55
CA THR A 348 -6.81 11.47 -11.83
C THR A 348 -5.63 11.60 -10.84
N ILE A 349 -4.57 12.31 -11.23
CA ILE A 349 -3.43 12.61 -10.35
C ILE A 349 -3.86 13.47 -9.16
N ARG A 350 -4.69 14.50 -9.38
CA ARG A 350 -5.14 15.41 -8.32
C ARG A 350 -5.96 14.69 -7.25
N ASN A 351 -6.80 13.73 -7.65
CA ASN A 351 -7.57 12.92 -6.71
C ASN A 351 -6.67 12.01 -5.87
N GLN A 352 -5.69 11.33 -6.49
CA GLN A 352 -4.73 10.50 -5.76
C GLN A 352 -3.89 11.32 -4.77
N LEU A 353 -3.44 12.52 -5.17
CA LEU A 353 -2.74 13.44 -4.27
C LEU A 353 -3.64 13.87 -3.10
N THR A 354 -4.90 14.18 -3.38
CA THR A 354 -5.88 14.60 -2.37
C THR A 354 -6.15 13.47 -1.36
N ALA A 355 -6.27 12.23 -1.83
CA ALA A 355 -6.38 11.05 -0.98
C ALA A 355 -5.13 10.85 -0.11
N ALA A 356 -3.93 10.92 -0.71
CA ALA A 356 -2.67 10.77 0.02
C ALA A 356 -2.48 11.82 1.13
N LEU A 357 -2.80 13.09 0.86
CA LEU A 357 -2.70 14.17 1.86
C LEU A 357 -3.78 14.08 2.94
N SER A 358 -5.00 13.68 2.59
CA SER A 358 -6.07 13.48 3.58
C SER A 358 -5.83 12.27 4.49
N THR A 359 -5.11 11.23 4.02
CA THR A 359 -4.60 10.18 4.93
C THR A 359 -3.68 10.77 6.00
N LEU A 360 -2.80 11.70 5.63
CA LEU A 360 -1.89 12.33 6.59
C LEU A 360 -2.62 13.26 7.55
N GLU A 361 -3.64 13.98 7.07
CA GLU A 361 -4.55 14.77 7.94
C GLU A 361 -5.25 13.86 8.96
N ALA A 362 -5.80 12.72 8.53
CA ALA A 362 -6.42 11.74 9.41
C ALA A 362 -5.40 11.17 10.42
N ALA A 363 -4.22 10.77 9.94
CA ALA A 363 -3.14 10.22 10.75
C ALA A 363 -2.74 11.17 11.89
N LYS A 364 -2.49 12.45 11.59
CA LYS A 364 -2.15 13.49 12.57
C LYS A 364 -3.25 13.64 13.63
N ASN A 365 -4.50 13.79 13.20
CA ASN A 365 -5.62 14.10 14.08
C ASN A 365 -6.11 12.88 14.89
N MET A 366 -5.91 11.67 14.38
CA MET A 366 -6.32 10.41 15.03
C MET A 366 -5.16 9.66 15.68
N ARG A 367 -3.95 10.23 15.67
CA ARG A 367 -2.68 9.61 16.09
C ARG A 367 -2.77 8.75 17.35
N VAL A 368 -3.17 9.35 18.46
CA VAL A 368 -3.22 8.65 19.76
C VAL A 368 -4.20 7.48 19.71
N LYS A 369 -5.38 7.70 19.12
CA LYS A 369 -6.42 6.67 18.98
C LYS A 369 -5.94 5.47 18.16
N ILE A 370 -5.23 5.70 17.05
CA ILE A 370 -4.74 4.63 16.18
C ILE A 370 -3.54 3.90 16.82
N LEU A 371 -2.64 4.61 17.50
CA LEU A 371 -1.55 3.99 18.27
C LEU A 371 -2.09 3.09 19.40
N ASP A 372 -3.10 3.56 20.13
CA ASP A 372 -3.76 2.79 21.19
C ASP A 372 -4.56 1.60 20.64
N TYR A 373 -5.12 1.72 19.44
CA TYR A 373 -5.74 0.60 18.73
C TYR A 373 -4.71 -0.50 18.43
N GLN A 374 -3.55 -0.16 17.87
CA GLN A 374 -2.50 -1.14 17.58
C GLN A 374 -2.01 -1.84 18.86
N ARG A 375 -1.77 -1.07 19.93
CA ARG A 375 -1.46 -1.61 21.26
C ARG A 375 -2.52 -2.61 21.73
N SER A 376 -3.79 -2.22 21.66
CA SER A 376 -4.93 -3.05 22.09
C SER A 376 -5.08 -4.30 21.23
N PHE A 377 -4.84 -4.19 19.92
CA PHE A 377 -4.84 -5.32 18.98
C PHE A 377 -3.85 -6.40 19.45
N PHE A 378 -2.59 -6.03 19.68
CA PHE A 378 -1.56 -6.99 20.07
C PHE A 378 -1.75 -7.51 21.51
N SER A 379 -2.26 -6.70 22.43
CA SER A 379 -2.67 -7.15 23.76
C SER A 379 -3.74 -8.25 23.69
N ASN A 380 -4.78 -8.04 22.87
CA ASN A 380 -5.83 -9.03 22.66
C ASN A 380 -5.31 -10.28 21.94
N ALA A 381 -4.48 -10.12 20.91
CA ALA A 381 -3.87 -11.25 20.20
C ALA A 381 -2.99 -12.11 21.12
N ARG A 382 -2.23 -11.51 22.05
CA ARG A 382 -1.46 -12.26 23.06
C ARG A 382 -2.37 -13.01 24.05
N ASN A 383 -3.48 -12.40 24.47
CA ASN A 383 -4.47 -13.09 25.31
C ASN A 383 -5.14 -14.27 24.59
N GLU A 384 -5.34 -14.18 23.28
CA GLU A 384 -5.81 -15.29 22.44
C GLU A 384 -4.73 -16.36 22.29
N ALA A 385 -3.47 -15.95 22.09
CA ALA A 385 -2.31 -16.82 21.95
C ALA A 385 -2.05 -17.64 23.23
N SER A 386 -2.13 -17.02 24.41
CA SER A 386 -1.91 -17.71 25.70
C SER A 386 -2.93 -18.82 25.96
N ARG A 387 -4.18 -18.64 25.49
CA ARG A 387 -5.24 -19.67 25.52
C ARG A 387 -4.97 -20.85 24.59
N GLN A 388 -4.06 -20.70 23.62
CA GLN A 388 -3.58 -21.83 22.82
C GLN A 388 -2.65 -22.73 23.63
N GLY A 389 -1.96 -22.21 24.64
CA GLY A 389 -1.03 -22.98 25.48
C GLY A 389 0.01 -23.70 24.63
N ASN A 390 0.07 -25.03 24.76
CA ASN A 390 1.00 -25.88 24.00
C ASN A 390 0.48 -26.28 22.61
N LYS A 391 -0.65 -25.75 22.14
CA LYS A 391 -1.15 -26.07 20.79
C LYS A 391 -0.20 -25.53 19.72
N ALA A 392 0.02 -26.34 18.71
CA ALA A 392 0.85 -26.02 17.57
C ALA A 392 0.22 -26.59 16.29
N ILE A 393 0.72 -26.13 15.15
CA ILE A 393 0.47 -26.74 13.84
C ILE A 393 1.72 -27.52 13.45
N VAL A 394 1.57 -28.66 12.77
CA VAL A 394 2.65 -29.29 12.01
C VAL A 394 2.28 -29.34 10.54
N PHE A 395 3.24 -29.04 9.68
CA PHE A 395 3.12 -29.26 8.24
C PHE A 395 4.36 -29.94 7.68
N GLY A 396 4.22 -30.68 6.59
CA GLY A 396 5.33 -31.37 5.97
C GLY A 396 4.96 -32.20 4.75
N SER A 397 5.95 -32.77 4.10
CA SER A 397 5.75 -33.76 3.04
C SER A 397 6.78 -34.86 3.18
N GLU A 398 6.32 -36.10 3.39
CA GLU A 398 7.19 -37.26 3.63
C GLU A 398 8.24 -37.49 2.52
N LYS A 399 7.95 -37.02 1.31
CA LYS A 399 8.75 -37.27 0.10
C LYS A 399 9.34 -36.01 -0.54
N ASP A 400 8.95 -34.81 -0.10
CA ASP A 400 9.35 -33.55 -0.73
C ASP A 400 9.65 -32.48 0.34
N ALA A 401 10.91 -32.46 0.80
CA ALA A 401 11.37 -31.46 1.77
C ALA A 401 11.34 -30.04 1.17
N ALA A 402 11.44 -29.87 -0.15
CA ALA A 402 11.54 -28.56 -0.80
C ALA A 402 10.23 -27.77 -0.69
N ARG A 403 9.07 -28.41 -0.90
CA ARG A 403 7.76 -27.75 -0.67
C ARG A 403 7.60 -27.28 0.77
N THR A 404 8.02 -28.13 1.70
CA THR A 404 7.99 -27.83 3.13
C THR A 404 8.90 -26.67 3.47
N PHE A 405 10.11 -26.64 2.90
CA PHE A 405 11.06 -25.55 3.03
C PHE A 405 10.48 -24.23 2.52
N HIS A 406 9.91 -24.17 1.31
CA HIS A 406 9.38 -22.92 0.76
C HIS A 406 8.18 -22.38 1.55
N LEU A 407 7.33 -23.25 2.09
CA LEU A 407 6.28 -22.82 3.00
C LEU A 407 6.86 -22.22 4.30
N ALA A 408 7.86 -22.89 4.90
CA ALA A 408 8.57 -22.37 6.06
C ALA A 408 9.26 -21.02 5.78
N GLU A 409 9.80 -20.84 4.58
CA GLU A 409 10.43 -19.60 4.14
C GLU A 409 9.43 -18.43 4.17
N ILE A 410 8.18 -18.64 3.73
CA ILE A 410 7.13 -17.62 3.82
C ILE A 410 6.81 -17.28 5.28
N LEU A 411 6.65 -18.29 6.13
CA LEU A 411 6.39 -18.06 7.55
C LEU A 411 7.51 -17.23 8.20
N LYS A 412 8.77 -17.52 7.87
CA LYS A 412 9.93 -16.75 8.35
C LYS A 412 9.93 -15.30 7.87
N ARG A 413 9.52 -15.03 6.62
CA ARG A 413 9.37 -13.66 6.10
C ARG A 413 8.35 -12.86 6.92
N HIS A 414 7.28 -13.52 7.38
CA HIS A 414 6.24 -12.94 8.25
C HIS A 414 6.59 -12.93 9.75
N LYS A 415 7.85 -13.20 10.11
CA LYS A 415 8.32 -13.24 11.50
C LYS A 415 7.54 -14.25 12.37
N ILE A 416 7.10 -15.35 11.77
CA ILE A 416 6.47 -16.47 12.48
C ILE A 416 7.56 -17.42 12.96
N THR A 417 7.55 -17.74 14.26
CA THR A 417 8.46 -18.72 14.85
C THR A 417 8.08 -20.12 14.40
N ILE A 418 9.08 -20.87 13.95
CA ILE A 418 8.96 -22.26 13.50
C ILE A 418 10.07 -23.11 14.12
N HIS A 419 9.79 -24.39 14.33
CA HIS A 419 10.70 -25.37 14.91
C HIS A 419 10.85 -26.57 13.98
N GLU A 420 11.99 -27.25 14.07
CA GLU A 420 12.09 -28.61 13.55
C GLU A 420 11.07 -29.52 14.25
N VAL A 421 10.75 -30.65 13.63
CA VAL A 421 10.13 -31.77 14.33
C VAL A 421 11.21 -32.51 15.14
N SER A 422 10.94 -32.79 16.42
CA SER A 422 11.91 -33.42 17.34
C SER A 422 12.31 -34.85 16.95
N ARG A 423 11.34 -35.62 16.43
CA ARG A 423 11.46 -37.01 15.95
C ARG A 423 10.31 -37.33 15.01
N ASP A 424 10.46 -38.32 14.16
CA ASP A 424 9.37 -38.81 13.32
C ASP A 424 8.15 -39.19 14.17
N PHE A 425 6.96 -38.76 13.73
CA PHE A 425 5.69 -39.09 14.40
C PHE A 425 4.53 -39.08 13.41
N SER A 426 3.42 -39.68 13.82
CA SER A 426 2.18 -39.68 13.04
C SER A 426 1.04 -39.10 13.87
N THR A 427 0.16 -38.35 13.23
CA THR A 427 -1.09 -37.84 13.83
C THR A 427 -2.15 -37.71 12.76
N ASN A 428 -3.41 -38.00 13.10
CA ASN A 428 -4.55 -37.93 12.18
C ASN A 428 -4.32 -38.66 10.84
N GLY A 429 -3.64 -39.81 10.88
CA GLY A 429 -3.34 -40.63 9.70
C GLY A 429 -2.26 -40.07 8.76
N LYS A 430 -1.56 -39.00 9.15
CA LYS A 430 -0.45 -38.39 8.40
C LYS A 430 0.88 -38.62 9.11
N ASN A 431 1.96 -38.73 8.34
CA ASN A 431 3.31 -38.94 8.84
C ASN A 431 4.14 -37.66 8.71
N PHE A 432 4.80 -37.25 9.79
CA PHE A 432 5.67 -36.08 9.85
C PHE A 432 7.08 -36.53 10.21
N LYS A 433 8.02 -36.33 9.29
CA LYS A 433 9.40 -36.81 9.39
C LYS A 433 10.33 -35.65 9.73
N LYS A 434 11.30 -35.90 10.61
CA LYS A 434 12.35 -34.92 10.94
C LYS A 434 13.13 -34.54 9.67
N GLY A 435 13.35 -33.24 9.49
CA GLY A 435 13.97 -32.67 8.28
C GLY A 435 13.04 -32.51 7.08
N TYR A 436 11.79 -33.00 7.18
CA TYR A 436 10.76 -32.92 6.13
C TYR A 436 9.47 -32.28 6.63
N SER A 437 9.48 -31.76 7.85
CA SER A 437 8.31 -31.25 8.55
C SER A 437 8.73 -30.21 9.59
N TYR A 438 7.87 -29.20 9.79
CA TYR A 438 8.08 -28.13 10.76
C TYR A 438 6.88 -27.99 11.69
N VAL A 439 7.15 -27.57 12.93
CA VAL A 439 6.15 -27.26 13.95
C VAL A 439 6.06 -25.75 14.14
N VAL A 440 4.84 -25.21 14.13
CA VAL A 440 4.53 -23.79 14.33
C VAL A 440 3.73 -23.64 15.62
N PRO A 441 4.33 -23.15 16.72
CA PRO A 441 3.59 -22.85 17.94
C PRO A 441 2.49 -21.81 17.67
N LYS A 442 1.26 -22.03 18.17
CA LYS A 442 0.17 -21.04 18.00
C LYS A 442 0.23 -19.93 19.05
N ASN A 443 0.94 -20.16 20.16
CA ASN A 443 1.17 -19.19 21.22
C ASN A 443 2.35 -18.26 20.87
N GLN A 444 2.12 -17.31 19.97
CA GLN A 444 3.07 -16.26 19.60
C GLN A 444 2.34 -14.97 19.20
N ARG A 445 3.06 -13.84 19.13
CA ARG A 445 2.50 -12.50 18.82
C ARG A 445 1.60 -12.47 17.58
N ASN A 446 1.99 -13.21 16.54
CA ASN A 446 1.29 -13.25 15.25
C ASN A 446 0.19 -14.33 15.17
N THR A 447 -0.41 -14.74 16.30
CA THR A 447 -1.38 -15.86 16.36
C THR A 447 -2.53 -15.73 15.35
N ARG A 448 -3.05 -14.51 15.13
CA ARG A 448 -4.14 -14.26 14.18
C ARG A 448 -3.70 -14.46 12.73
N LEU A 449 -2.51 -14.01 12.37
CA LEU A 449 -1.93 -14.24 11.04
C LEU A 449 -1.69 -15.74 10.77
N ILE A 450 -1.20 -16.48 11.78
CA ILE A 450 -1.02 -17.93 11.67
C ILE A 450 -2.36 -18.61 11.43
N ASN A 451 -3.38 -18.26 12.22
CA ASN A 451 -4.73 -18.80 12.03
C ASN A 451 -5.26 -18.46 10.62
N ALA A 452 -5.02 -17.25 10.13
CA ALA A 452 -5.45 -16.83 8.79
C ALA A 452 -4.75 -17.60 7.65
N MET A 453 -3.45 -17.90 7.77
CA MET A 453 -2.70 -18.64 6.74
C MET A 453 -3.17 -20.09 6.57
N PHE A 454 -3.72 -20.67 7.64
CA PHE A 454 -4.17 -22.06 7.68
C PHE A 454 -5.69 -22.21 7.90
N ASP A 455 -6.47 -21.12 7.72
CA ASP A 455 -7.94 -21.14 7.85
C ASP A 455 -8.55 -21.95 6.69
N VAL A 456 -9.26 -23.04 7.01
CA VAL A 456 -10.06 -23.82 6.07
C VAL A 456 -11.53 -23.52 6.37
N ARG A 457 -12.00 -22.40 5.84
CA ARG A 457 -13.36 -21.92 6.04
C ARG A 457 -14.27 -22.34 4.89
N THR A 458 -15.44 -22.86 5.24
CA THR A 458 -16.50 -23.23 4.28
C THR A 458 -17.82 -22.51 4.53
N THR A 459 -17.87 -21.63 5.54
CA THR A 459 -19.08 -20.88 5.91
C THR A 459 -18.76 -19.39 5.99
N PHE A 460 -19.60 -18.60 5.34
CA PHE A 460 -19.41 -17.16 5.16
C PHE A 460 -20.73 -16.43 5.44
N THR A 461 -20.63 -15.20 5.95
CA THR A 461 -21.79 -14.33 6.19
C THR A 461 -22.45 -13.91 4.88
N ASP A 462 -21.63 -13.60 3.88
CA ASP A 462 -21.99 -13.31 2.50
C ASP A 462 -21.22 -14.28 1.60
N SER A 463 -21.90 -14.86 0.60
CA SER A 463 -21.29 -15.82 -0.34
C SER A 463 -20.70 -15.13 -1.57
N LEU A 464 -20.92 -13.83 -1.74
CA LEU A 464 -20.32 -13.04 -2.81
C LEU A 464 -18.95 -12.52 -2.37
N PHE A 465 -17.96 -12.77 -3.22
CA PHE A 465 -16.61 -12.23 -3.07
C PHE A 465 -16.29 -11.39 -4.30
N TYR A 466 -15.66 -10.25 -4.09
CA TYR A 466 -15.09 -9.47 -5.17
C TYR A 466 -13.85 -10.18 -5.73
N ASP A 467 -13.10 -10.87 -4.86
CA ASP A 467 -11.80 -11.43 -5.20
C ASP A 467 -11.55 -12.81 -4.55
N VAL A 468 -10.46 -13.00 -3.78
CA VAL A 468 -10.03 -14.32 -3.30
C VAL A 468 -10.81 -14.72 -2.04
N SER A 469 -11.43 -15.90 -2.07
CA SER A 469 -12.15 -16.50 -0.93
C SER A 469 -11.45 -17.74 -0.34
N ALA A 470 -10.38 -18.22 -0.97
CA ALA A 470 -9.59 -19.35 -0.51
C ALA A 470 -8.10 -19.17 -0.84
N TRP A 471 -7.23 -19.27 0.17
CA TRP A 471 -5.77 -19.11 0.02
C TRP A 471 -4.97 -20.07 0.89
N THR A 472 -5.61 -21.02 1.56
CA THR A 472 -5.02 -21.78 2.66
C THR A 472 -3.71 -22.48 2.26
N PHE A 473 -2.66 -22.24 3.03
CA PHE A 473 -1.29 -22.52 2.59
C PHE A 473 -0.98 -24.02 2.51
N ASN A 474 -1.58 -24.84 3.37
CA ASN A 474 -1.39 -26.29 3.30
C ASN A 474 -1.87 -26.87 1.96
N HIS A 475 -2.98 -26.36 1.42
CA HIS A 475 -3.50 -26.78 0.13
C HIS A 475 -2.68 -26.19 -1.03
N ALA A 476 -2.32 -24.90 -0.95
CA ALA A 476 -1.51 -24.24 -1.97
C ALA A 476 -0.13 -24.91 -2.18
N PHE A 477 0.50 -25.35 -1.08
CA PHE A 477 1.80 -26.04 -1.13
C PHE A 477 1.68 -27.56 -1.27
N ASN A 478 0.46 -28.11 -1.24
CA ASN A 478 0.20 -29.54 -1.25
C ASN A 478 1.05 -30.29 -0.21
N VAL A 479 0.99 -29.82 1.04
CA VAL A 479 1.65 -30.43 2.20
C VAL A 479 0.64 -31.06 3.14
N ASP A 480 1.07 -32.12 3.81
CA ASP A 480 0.36 -32.63 4.97
C ASP A 480 0.34 -31.59 6.07
N PHE A 481 -0.75 -31.58 6.83
CA PHE A 481 -1.05 -30.60 7.86
C PHE A 481 -1.88 -31.25 8.95
N ALA A 482 -1.55 -30.96 10.21
CA ALA A 482 -2.35 -31.33 11.37
C ALA A 482 -2.15 -30.35 12.54
N GLU A 483 -3.17 -30.22 13.37
CA GLU A 483 -3.01 -29.66 14.73
C GLU A 483 -2.20 -30.66 15.59
N THR A 484 -1.33 -30.13 16.44
CA THR A 484 -0.37 -30.88 17.25
C THR A 484 -0.05 -30.13 18.55
N SER A 485 0.98 -30.57 19.26
CA SER A 485 1.50 -29.95 20.48
C SER A 485 2.97 -29.54 20.32
N THR A 486 3.39 -28.48 21.01
CA THR A 486 4.79 -28.05 21.12
C THR A 486 5.71 -29.13 21.70
N SER A 487 5.16 -30.17 22.33
CA SER A 487 5.92 -31.37 22.72
C SER A 487 6.54 -32.13 21.55
N ASN A 488 6.07 -31.90 20.32
CA ASN A 488 6.66 -32.46 19.10
C ASN A 488 7.71 -31.53 18.47
N ALA A 489 7.84 -30.29 18.96
CA ALA A 489 8.82 -29.33 18.47
C ALA A 489 10.24 -29.71 18.94
N GLY A 490 11.20 -29.61 18.02
CA GLY A 490 12.63 -29.66 18.27
C GLY A 490 13.21 -28.26 18.43
N ALA A 491 14.44 -28.08 17.95
CA ALA A 491 15.11 -26.78 17.98
C ALA A 491 14.32 -25.73 17.20
N GLU A 492 14.28 -24.50 17.74
CA GLU A 492 13.79 -23.35 16.99
C GLU A 492 14.71 -23.06 15.81
N ILE A 493 14.13 -22.73 14.66
CA ILE A 493 14.89 -22.43 13.45
C ILE A 493 15.12 -20.92 13.38
N ALA A 494 16.33 -20.50 13.76
CA ALA A 494 16.77 -19.12 13.62
C ALA A 494 16.92 -18.74 12.14
N ASP A 495 17.71 -19.53 11.40
CA ASP A 495 17.97 -19.35 9.97
C ASP A 495 17.58 -20.61 9.19
N LEU A 496 16.69 -20.44 8.21
CA LEU A 496 16.25 -21.53 7.35
C LEU A 496 17.29 -21.72 6.24
N GLN A 497 17.95 -22.87 6.20
CA GLN A 497 18.95 -23.21 5.18
C GLN A 497 18.36 -24.20 4.15
N PRO A 498 18.63 -24.03 2.85
CA PRO A 498 18.12 -24.91 1.79
C PRO A 498 18.49 -26.38 1.92
#